data_AF-A0A7X4XF05-F1
#
_entry.id   AF-A0A7X4XF05-F1
#
_cell.length_a   1.000
_cell.length_b   1.000
_cell.length_c   1.000
_cell.angle_alpha   90.00
_cell.angle_beta   90.00
_cell.angle_gamma   90.00
#
_symmetry.space_group_name_H-M   'P 1'
#
loop_
_entity.id
_entity.type
_entity.pdbx_description
1 polymer ?
#
loop_
_entity_poly.entity_id
_entity_poly.type
_entity_poly.pdbx_seq_one_letter_code
_entity_poly.pdbx_strand_id
1 'polypeptide(L)'
;HEDVFLPPYILLLVLQTLLLFSGRFIYAREKQVKLYEYNRHTGQVSKFDPSGNQLWSYPFSEFNMYVRYQPGSGQADRSPSYIPYMIHRYSPHWKVEDIISFNPPWTTHSDRQSTKELMDTLIAFMNVTLPLPQCLALQACRHLDSTTQRLESTEAGNRIDFLSMSDKEYKDMLFQIWKARQSAY
;
A
#
# COMPACT_ATOMS: atom_id res chain seq x y z
N HIS A 1 6.35 -1.09 -21.05
CA HIS A 1 5.66 -1.31 -19.78
C HIS A 1 6.72 -1.34 -18.71
N GLU A 2 6.64 -0.42 -17.74
CA GLU A 2 7.61 -0.35 -16.64
C GLU A 2 7.01 -1.08 -15.44
N ASP A 3 7.66 -2.13 -14.98
CA ASP A 3 7.21 -2.88 -13.81
C ASP A 3 7.44 -2.06 -12.54
N VAL A 4 6.33 -1.70 -11.87
CA VAL A 4 6.34 -0.91 -10.64
C VAL A 4 6.86 -1.79 -9.49
N PHE A 5 8.18 -1.83 -9.35
CA PHE A 5 8.84 -2.50 -8.23
C PHE A 5 8.82 -1.66 -6.96
N LEU A 6 8.82 -2.33 -5.81
CA LEU A 6 8.62 -1.71 -4.50
C LEU A 6 9.88 -1.94 -3.62
N PRO A 7 10.52 -0.88 -3.06
CA PRO A 7 11.67 -0.98 -2.17
C PRO A 7 11.27 -1.59 -0.80
N PRO A 8 12.22 -2.06 0.04
CA PRO A 8 11.91 -2.94 1.18
C PRO A 8 10.99 -2.32 2.23
N TYR A 9 11.14 -1.02 2.51
CA TYR A 9 10.23 -0.32 3.41
C TYR A 9 8.85 -0.14 2.79
N ILE A 10 8.71 -0.09 1.46
CA ILE A 10 7.41 -0.17 0.77
C ILE A 10 6.91 -1.60 0.67
N LEU A 11 7.75 -2.63 0.58
CA LEU A 11 7.25 -4.01 0.74
C LEU A 11 6.78 -4.25 2.17
N LEU A 12 7.36 -3.58 3.17
CA LEU A 12 6.83 -3.49 4.54
C LEU A 12 5.58 -2.60 4.64
N LEU A 13 5.51 -1.49 3.91
CA LEU A 13 4.36 -0.57 3.92
C LEU A 13 3.18 -1.16 3.15
N VAL A 14 3.43 -1.88 2.06
CA VAL A 14 2.47 -2.65 1.24
C VAL A 14 2.12 -3.95 1.93
N LEU A 15 3.03 -4.63 2.63
CA LEU A 15 2.67 -5.68 3.60
C LEU A 15 1.78 -5.10 4.70
N GLN A 16 2.08 -3.94 5.27
CA GLN A 16 1.19 -3.24 6.21
C GLN A 16 -0.12 -2.79 5.56
N THR A 17 -0.13 -2.44 4.28
CA THR A 17 -1.34 -2.02 3.55
C THR A 17 -2.20 -3.22 3.14
N LEU A 18 -1.58 -4.38 2.92
CA LEU A 18 -2.24 -5.67 2.68
C LEU A 18 -2.66 -6.35 3.98
N LEU A 19 -1.97 -6.08 5.08
CA LEU A 19 -2.45 -6.33 6.44
C LEU A 19 -3.58 -5.35 6.78
N LEU A 20 -3.57 -4.10 6.31
CA LEU A 20 -4.75 -3.22 6.36
C LEU A 20 -5.91 -3.76 5.50
N PHE A 21 -5.65 -4.35 4.33
CA PHE A 21 -6.70 -4.96 3.48
C PHE A 21 -7.22 -6.31 4.01
N SER A 22 -6.40 -7.12 4.69
CA SER A 22 -6.80 -8.37 5.36
C SER A 22 -7.24 -8.17 6.83
N GLY A 23 -6.98 -6.99 7.38
CA GLY A 23 -7.39 -6.49 8.69
C GLY A 23 -6.26 -6.36 9.72
N ARG A 24 -6.02 -5.11 10.18
CA ARG A 24 -5.13 -4.61 11.28
C ARG A 24 -3.71 -4.14 10.80
N PHE A 25 -2.86 -3.41 11.55
CA PHE A 25 -2.72 -3.15 13.00
C PHE A 25 -2.20 -1.73 13.34
N ILE A 26 -2.46 -1.25 14.56
CA ILE A 26 -1.59 -0.38 15.37
C ILE A 26 -1.47 -1.00 16.77
N TYR A 27 -0.31 -0.91 17.43
CA TYR A 27 -0.10 -1.46 18.77
C TYR A 27 -0.77 -0.59 19.86
N ALA A 28 -1.86 -1.11 20.42
CA ALA A 28 -2.24 -0.92 21.82
C ALA A 28 -2.58 -2.31 22.38
N ARG A 29 -2.42 -2.52 23.70
CA ARG A 29 -2.54 -3.85 24.32
C ARG A 29 -3.87 -4.55 23.99
N GLU A 30 -3.77 -5.84 23.69
CA GLU A 30 -4.80 -6.89 23.80
C GLU A 30 -5.97 -6.99 22.81
N LYS A 31 -6.40 -5.95 22.09
CA LYS A 31 -7.35 -6.15 20.96
C LYS A 31 -6.87 -5.59 19.63
N GLN A 32 -6.57 -6.51 18.73
CA GLN A 32 -6.33 -6.25 17.32
C GLN A 32 -7.64 -5.74 16.66
N VAL A 33 -7.65 -4.53 16.09
CA VAL A 33 -8.84 -3.98 15.41
C VAL A 33 -8.59 -3.61 13.93
N LYS A 34 -9.56 -3.96 13.08
CA LYS A 34 -9.65 -3.58 11.68
C LYS A 34 -10.31 -2.20 11.60
N LEU A 35 -9.59 -1.19 11.11
CA LEU A 35 -10.12 0.19 10.99
C LEU A 35 -10.59 0.52 9.57
N TYR A 36 -9.98 -0.11 8.57
CA TYR A 36 -10.35 0.02 7.17
C TYR A 36 -10.39 -1.36 6.50
N GLU A 37 -11.18 -1.48 5.45
CA GLU A 37 -11.14 -2.56 4.47
C GLU A 37 -11.10 -1.93 3.08
N TYR A 38 -10.37 -2.55 2.16
CA TYR A 38 -10.44 -2.22 0.75
C TYR A 38 -10.64 -3.54 0.03
N ASN A 39 -11.83 -3.74 -0.49
CA ASN A 39 -12.28 -5.03 -0.99
C ASN A 39 -12.23 -5.03 -2.51
N ARG A 40 -11.16 -5.59 -3.06
CA ARG A 40 -10.95 -5.76 -4.51
C ARG A 40 -12.14 -6.43 -5.21
N HIS A 41 -12.82 -7.38 -4.56
CA HIS A 41 -13.94 -8.11 -5.17
C HIS A 41 -15.21 -7.26 -5.32
N THR A 42 -15.48 -6.36 -4.37
CA THR A 42 -16.67 -5.48 -4.40
C THR A 42 -16.36 -4.08 -4.92
N GLY A 43 -15.09 -3.72 -5.04
CA GLY A 43 -14.64 -2.35 -5.37
C GLY A 43 -14.82 -1.34 -4.23
N GLN A 44 -15.22 -1.79 -3.03
CA GLN A 44 -15.56 -0.91 -1.90
C GLN A 44 -14.36 -0.61 -1.00
N VAL A 45 -14.37 0.58 -0.40
CA VAL A 45 -13.58 0.93 0.78
C VAL A 45 -14.53 1.11 1.96
N SER A 46 -14.30 0.39 3.06
CA SER A 46 -15.11 0.49 4.28
C SER A 46 -14.27 0.98 5.47
N LYS A 47 -14.88 1.78 6.34
CA LYS A 47 -14.31 2.22 7.62
C LYS A 47 -15.05 1.55 8.77
N PHE A 48 -14.32 1.23 9.83
CA PHE A 48 -14.83 0.56 11.02
C PHE A 48 -14.42 1.30 12.30
N ASP A 49 -15.21 1.17 13.35
CA ASP A 49 -14.88 1.67 14.69
C ASP A 49 -13.92 0.72 15.45
N PRO A 50 -13.36 1.14 16.60
CA PRO A 50 -12.55 0.27 17.46
C PRO A 50 -13.25 -0.99 18.00
N SER A 51 -14.57 -1.12 17.84
CA SER A 51 -15.36 -2.31 18.21
C SER A 51 -15.56 -3.28 17.05
N GLY A 52 -15.24 -2.87 15.82
CA GLY A 52 -15.45 -3.62 14.58
C GLY A 52 -16.77 -3.33 13.85
N ASN A 53 -17.56 -2.33 14.29
CA ASN A 53 -18.77 -1.92 13.58
C ASN A 53 -18.41 -1.11 12.33
N GLN A 54 -19.04 -1.40 11.20
CA GLN A 54 -18.83 -0.61 9.97
C GLN A 54 -19.49 0.77 10.11
N LEU A 55 -18.69 1.83 10.01
CA LEU A 55 -19.14 3.23 10.04
C LEU A 55 -19.64 3.70 8.68
N TRP A 56 -18.94 3.33 7.60
CA TRP A 56 -19.36 3.60 6.22
C TRP A 56 -18.70 2.64 5.23
N SER A 57 -19.23 2.59 4.00
CA SER A 57 -18.65 1.87 2.87
C SER A 57 -18.98 2.61 1.57
N TYR A 58 -17.97 2.91 0.75
CA TYR A 58 -18.11 3.68 -0.50
C TYR A 58 -17.27 3.06 -1.62
N PRO A 59 -17.64 3.24 -2.91
CA PRO A 59 -16.84 2.76 -4.03
C PRO A 59 -15.47 3.44 -4.08
N PHE A 60 -14.41 2.67 -4.34
CA PHE A 60 -13.04 3.18 -4.45
C PHE A 60 -12.88 4.28 -5.51
N SER A 61 -13.64 4.21 -6.61
CA SER A 61 -13.69 5.21 -7.69
C SER A 61 -14.20 6.60 -7.25
N GLU A 62 -14.87 6.68 -6.11
CA GLU A 62 -15.35 7.93 -5.51
C GLU A 62 -14.31 8.57 -4.58
N PHE A 63 -13.18 7.91 -4.32
CA PHE A 63 -12.08 8.50 -3.56
C PHE A 63 -11.11 9.24 -4.46
N ASN A 64 -10.66 10.41 -3.99
CA ASN A 64 -9.50 11.11 -4.54
C ASN A 64 -8.30 10.84 -3.62
N MET A 65 -7.15 10.52 -4.18
CA MET A 65 -5.88 10.45 -3.45
C MET A 65 -5.03 11.69 -3.72
N TYR A 66 -4.28 12.12 -2.72
CA TYR A 66 -3.32 13.21 -2.83
C TYR A 66 -2.16 13.02 -1.85
N VAL A 67 -1.06 13.72 -2.09
CA VAL A 67 0.11 13.70 -1.19
C VAL A 67 0.10 14.95 -0.34
N ARG A 68 0.10 14.79 0.98
CA ARG A 68 0.35 15.87 1.92
C ARG A 68 1.85 15.98 2.17
N TYR A 69 2.43 17.12 1.82
CA TYR A 69 3.77 17.49 2.26
C TYR A 69 3.72 17.90 3.73
N GLN A 70 4.55 17.26 4.56
CA GLN A 70 4.81 17.68 5.93
C GLN A 70 6.28 18.14 6.02
N PRO A 71 6.55 19.44 6.29
CA PRO A 71 7.91 19.89 6.53
C PRO A 71 8.46 19.23 7.80
N GLY A 72 9.74 18.84 7.76
CA GLY A 72 10.43 18.32 8.94
C GLY A 72 10.45 19.36 10.06
N SER A 73 10.05 18.97 11.27
CA SER A 73 9.88 19.89 12.40
C SER A 73 11.02 19.78 13.41
N GLY A 74 12.05 20.61 13.25
CA GLY A 74 13.07 20.87 14.27
C GLY A 74 14.30 19.94 14.24
N GLN A 75 15.06 19.93 15.35
CA GLN A 75 16.41 19.36 15.39
C GLN A 75 16.47 17.83 15.13
N ALA A 76 15.40 17.09 15.43
CA ALA A 76 15.35 15.62 15.33
C ALA A 76 14.76 15.11 14.00
N ASP A 77 13.97 15.91 13.29
CA ASP A 77 13.21 15.51 12.10
C ASP A 77 13.50 16.51 10.97
N ARG A 78 14.69 16.40 10.36
CA ARG A 78 15.17 17.40 9.39
C ARG A 78 14.67 17.20 7.97
N SER A 79 14.28 15.99 7.61
CA SER A 79 13.85 15.67 6.25
C SER A 79 12.32 15.83 6.12
N PRO A 80 11.81 16.35 4.99
CA PRO A 80 10.37 16.40 4.76
C PRO A 80 9.78 15.00 4.62
N SER A 81 8.51 14.85 5.01
CA SER A 81 7.75 13.61 4.82
C SER A 81 6.61 13.82 3.83
N TYR A 82 6.45 12.87 2.90
CA TYR A 82 5.38 12.87 1.91
C TYR A 82 4.36 11.81 2.29
N ILE A 83 3.21 12.23 2.82
CA ILE A 83 2.21 11.29 3.36
C ILE A 83 1.08 11.13 2.34
N PRO A 84 0.74 9.89 1.91
CA PRO A 84 -0.43 9.65 1.09
C PRO A 84 -1.70 9.86 1.92
N TYR A 85 -2.66 10.55 1.33
CA TYR A 85 -3.97 10.86 1.88
C TYR A 85 -5.05 10.42 0.87
N MET A 86 -6.18 9.90 1.37
CA MET A 86 -7.32 9.51 0.54
C MET A 86 -8.61 10.05 1.16
N ILE A 87 -9.48 10.64 0.33
CA ILE A 87 -10.71 11.32 0.76
C ILE A 87 -11.88 10.99 -0.17
N HIS A 88 -13.06 10.75 0.40
CA HIS A 88 -14.28 10.50 -0.36
C HIS A 88 -14.83 11.79 -0.98
N ARG A 89 -14.96 11.83 -2.32
CA ARG A 89 -15.28 13.02 -3.10
C ARG A 89 -16.66 13.59 -2.77
N TYR A 90 -17.63 12.73 -2.45
CA TYR A 90 -19.04 13.09 -2.28
C TYR A 90 -19.50 13.09 -0.82
N SER A 91 -18.58 13.06 0.15
CA SER A 91 -18.98 13.10 1.56
C SER A 91 -19.72 14.41 1.86
N PRO A 92 -20.96 14.38 2.38
CA PRO A 92 -21.72 15.60 2.68
C PRO A 92 -21.15 16.36 3.89
N HIS A 93 -20.27 15.72 4.67
CA HIS A 93 -19.64 16.29 5.86
C HIS A 93 -18.13 16.01 5.81
N TRP A 94 -17.36 16.93 5.23
CA TRP A 94 -15.91 16.87 5.22
C TRP A 94 -15.35 17.10 6.62
N LYS A 95 -15.27 16.02 7.40
CA LYS A 95 -14.56 15.99 8.67
C LYS A 95 -13.15 15.46 8.48
N VAL A 96 -12.21 16.00 9.26
CA VAL A 96 -10.81 15.53 9.27
C VAL A 96 -10.72 14.05 9.66
N GLU A 97 -11.66 13.54 10.46
CA GLU A 97 -11.72 12.14 10.89
C GLU A 97 -12.08 11.13 9.77
N ASP A 98 -12.62 11.59 8.63
CA ASP A 98 -12.94 10.76 7.46
C ASP A 98 -11.87 10.78 6.37
N ILE A 99 -10.79 11.52 6.61
CA ILE A 99 -9.59 11.51 5.79
C ILE A 99 -8.74 10.29 6.18
N ILE A 100 -8.52 9.39 5.21
CA ILE A 100 -7.62 8.26 5.40
C ILE A 100 -6.18 8.75 5.20
N SER A 101 -5.36 8.68 6.24
CA SER A 101 -3.93 8.97 6.18
C SER A 101 -3.11 7.69 6.32
N PHE A 102 -2.18 7.48 5.39
CA PHE A 102 -1.30 6.31 5.39
C PHE A 102 -0.02 6.63 6.18
N ASN A 103 -0.18 7.03 7.44
CA ASN A 103 0.94 7.35 8.33
C ASN A 103 1.65 6.06 8.79
N PRO A 104 2.95 5.89 8.49
CA PRO A 104 3.72 4.78 9.04
C PRO A 104 3.99 5.05 10.54
N PRO A 105 3.66 4.11 11.46
CA PRO A 105 3.76 4.38 12.90
C PRO A 105 5.20 4.49 13.44
N TRP A 106 6.22 4.10 12.66
CA TRP A 106 7.61 4.00 13.12
C TRP A 106 8.69 4.42 12.10
N THR A 107 8.33 4.96 10.93
CA THR A 107 9.34 5.38 9.93
C THR A 107 9.42 6.90 9.83
N THR A 108 10.57 7.46 10.15
CA THR A 108 10.93 8.82 9.76
C THR A 108 11.15 8.87 8.24
N HIS A 109 10.41 9.76 7.57
CA HIS A 109 10.56 10.12 6.15
C HIS A 109 10.15 9.06 5.11
N SER A 110 8.90 9.15 4.65
CA SER A 110 8.52 8.67 3.31
C SER A 110 8.90 9.72 2.26
N ASP A 111 9.72 9.34 1.28
CA ASP A 111 10.04 10.20 0.13
C ASP A 111 8.92 10.22 -0.92
N ARG A 112 8.95 11.20 -1.82
CA ARG A 112 7.88 11.42 -2.82
C ARG A 112 7.68 10.26 -3.80
N GLN A 113 8.75 9.60 -4.24
CA GLN A 113 8.66 8.48 -5.19
C GLN A 113 8.02 7.29 -4.48
N SER A 114 8.44 7.03 -3.25
CA SER A 114 7.90 5.99 -2.41
C SER A 114 6.41 6.19 -2.09
N THR A 115 5.99 7.43 -1.81
CA THR A 115 4.57 7.77 -1.65
C THR A 115 3.77 7.46 -2.92
N LYS A 116 4.32 7.75 -4.10
CA LYS A 116 3.67 7.44 -5.38
C LYS A 116 3.55 5.94 -5.63
N GLU A 117 4.62 5.18 -5.41
CA GLU A 117 4.64 3.72 -5.59
C GLU A 117 3.59 3.00 -4.72
N LEU A 118 3.38 3.48 -3.48
CA LEU A 118 2.28 2.99 -2.64
C LEU A 118 0.90 3.28 -3.24
N MET A 119 0.68 4.52 -3.69
CA MET A 119 -0.60 4.92 -4.28
C MET A 119 -0.91 4.11 -5.55
N ASP A 120 0.08 3.95 -6.43
CA ASP A 120 -0.04 3.13 -7.65
C ASP A 120 -0.32 1.66 -7.30
N THR A 121 0.31 1.12 -6.24
CA THR A 121 0.06 -0.24 -5.72
C THR A 121 -1.37 -0.41 -5.22
N LEU A 122 -1.90 0.53 -4.45
CA LEU A 122 -3.29 0.51 -3.97
C LEU A 122 -4.27 0.61 -5.16
N ILE A 123 -3.99 1.46 -6.14
CA ILE A 123 -4.82 1.58 -7.35
C ILE A 123 -4.82 0.26 -8.14
N ALA A 124 -3.66 -0.36 -8.35
CA ALA A 124 -3.57 -1.67 -9.01
C ALA A 124 -4.23 -2.79 -8.20
N PHE A 125 -4.11 -2.78 -6.87
CA PHE A 125 -4.80 -3.72 -5.99
C PHE A 125 -6.33 -3.59 -6.07
N MET A 126 -6.87 -2.38 -6.12
CA MET A 126 -8.32 -2.17 -6.24
C MET A 126 -8.85 -2.32 -7.67
N ASN A 127 -8.00 -2.22 -8.68
CA ASN A 127 -8.40 -2.43 -10.07
C ASN A 127 -8.42 -3.92 -10.45
N VAL A 128 -9.62 -4.50 -10.50
CA VAL A 128 -9.86 -5.90 -10.92
C VAL A 128 -9.48 -6.21 -12.37
N THR A 129 -9.21 -5.22 -13.23
CA THR A 129 -8.77 -5.45 -14.61
C THR A 129 -7.26 -5.65 -14.75
N LEU A 130 -6.49 -5.31 -13.72
CA LEU A 130 -5.04 -5.50 -13.64
C LEU A 130 -4.70 -6.74 -12.78
N PRO A 131 -3.55 -7.39 -13.00
CA PRO A 131 -3.06 -8.41 -12.07
C PRO A 131 -2.82 -7.77 -10.70
N LEU A 132 -2.83 -8.59 -9.65
CA LEU A 132 -2.45 -8.19 -8.30
C LEU A 132 -1.03 -7.59 -8.30
N PRO A 133 -0.70 -6.59 -7.47
CA PRO A 133 0.66 -6.05 -7.39
C PRO A 133 1.70 -7.11 -6.97
N GLN A 134 2.85 -7.19 -7.67
CA GLN A 134 3.93 -8.11 -7.29
C GLN A 134 4.58 -7.67 -5.97
N CYS A 135 4.24 -8.37 -4.89
CA CYS A 135 4.81 -8.15 -3.56
C CYS A 135 4.76 -9.45 -2.75
N LEU A 136 5.72 -9.61 -1.82
CA LEU A 136 5.83 -10.77 -0.93
C LEU A 136 4.50 -11.11 -0.21
N ALA A 137 3.79 -10.07 0.24
CA ALA A 137 2.54 -10.17 0.98
C ALA A 137 1.37 -10.79 0.17
N LEU A 138 1.28 -10.51 -1.14
CA LEU A 138 0.28 -11.13 -2.01
C LEU A 138 0.75 -12.46 -2.60
N GLN A 139 2.06 -12.75 -2.61
CA GLN A 139 2.61 -13.83 -3.42
C GLN A 139 1.90 -15.18 -3.20
N ALA A 140 1.66 -15.55 -1.94
CA ALA A 140 0.99 -16.79 -1.59
C ALA A 140 -0.44 -16.90 -2.15
N CYS A 141 -1.18 -15.79 -2.29
CA CYS A 141 -2.55 -15.76 -2.79
C CYS A 141 -2.71 -15.27 -4.24
N ARG A 142 -1.64 -14.85 -4.93
CA ARG A 142 -1.69 -14.43 -6.36
C ARG A 142 -2.41 -15.45 -7.24
N HIS A 143 -2.11 -16.72 -7.01
CA HIS A 143 -2.67 -17.84 -7.76
C HIS A 143 -4.17 -18.06 -7.53
N LEU A 144 -4.82 -17.30 -6.64
CA LEU A 144 -6.27 -17.34 -6.40
C LEU A 144 -7.03 -16.21 -7.12
N ASP A 145 -6.34 -15.15 -7.57
CA ASP A 145 -6.96 -14.04 -8.31
C ASP A 145 -7.05 -14.37 -9.80
N SER A 146 -8.27 -14.43 -10.33
CA SER A 146 -8.56 -14.87 -11.70
C SER A 146 -7.97 -13.95 -12.78
N THR A 147 -7.94 -12.64 -12.54
CA THR A 147 -7.28 -11.68 -13.45
C THR A 147 -5.78 -11.90 -13.49
N THR A 148 -5.16 -12.13 -12.33
CA THR A 148 -3.73 -12.42 -12.18
C THR A 148 -3.37 -13.71 -12.90
N GLN A 149 -4.11 -14.80 -12.66
CA GLN A 149 -3.94 -16.07 -13.39
C GLN A 149 -3.98 -15.86 -14.92
N ARG A 150 -5.00 -15.15 -15.42
CA ARG A 150 -5.24 -14.97 -16.87
C ARG A 150 -4.18 -14.11 -17.56
N LEU A 151 -3.70 -13.06 -16.90
CA LEU A 151 -2.76 -12.10 -17.51
C LEU A 151 -1.31 -12.56 -17.33
N GLU A 152 -0.90 -12.97 -16.12
CA GLU A 152 0.49 -13.38 -15.87
C GLU A 152 0.90 -14.66 -16.62
N SER A 153 -0.05 -15.56 -16.93
CA SER A 153 0.23 -16.75 -17.74
C SER A 153 0.64 -16.43 -19.19
N THR A 154 0.36 -15.20 -19.65
CA THR A 154 0.67 -14.75 -21.02
C THR A 154 2.02 -14.02 -21.08
N GLU A 155 2.50 -13.46 -19.96
CA GLU A 155 3.69 -12.59 -19.86
C GLU A 155 4.78 -13.18 -18.94
N ALA A 156 5.06 -14.48 -19.10
CA ALA A 156 5.83 -15.31 -18.16
C ALA A 156 7.31 -14.91 -17.89
N GLY A 157 7.80 -13.78 -18.42
CA GLY A 157 9.20 -13.35 -18.30
C GLY A 157 9.56 -12.58 -17.01
N ASN A 158 8.61 -11.82 -16.43
CA ASN A 158 8.92 -10.81 -15.39
C ASN A 158 8.34 -11.14 -13.99
N ARG A 159 8.05 -12.41 -13.69
CA ARG A 159 7.51 -12.81 -12.38
C ARG A 159 8.64 -13.08 -11.38
N ILE A 160 8.71 -12.29 -10.33
CA ILE A 160 9.63 -12.56 -9.21
C ILE A 160 8.98 -13.45 -8.16
N ASP A 161 9.67 -14.53 -7.80
CA ASP A 161 9.29 -15.43 -6.71
C ASP A 161 10.08 -15.08 -5.44
N PHE A 162 9.53 -14.17 -4.62
CA PHE A 162 10.13 -13.75 -3.35
C PHE A 162 10.12 -14.86 -2.28
N LEU A 163 9.20 -15.83 -2.33
CA LEU A 163 9.11 -16.95 -1.40
C LEU A 163 10.19 -18.01 -1.63
N SER A 164 10.72 -18.12 -2.84
CA SER A 164 11.86 -18.99 -3.17
C SER A 164 13.22 -18.41 -2.78
N MET A 165 13.30 -17.10 -2.56
CA MET A 165 14.54 -16.40 -2.21
C MET A 165 14.92 -16.62 -0.75
N SER A 166 16.22 -16.80 -0.49
CA SER A 166 16.75 -16.63 0.85
C SER A 166 16.68 -15.17 1.31
N ASP A 167 16.69 -14.99 2.63
CA ASP A 167 16.82 -13.69 3.32
C ASP A 167 17.93 -12.80 2.75
N LYS A 168 19.02 -13.41 2.26
CA LYS A 168 20.15 -12.71 1.66
C LYS A 168 19.84 -12.27 0.23
N GLU A 169 19.37 -13.19 -0.62
CA GLU A 169 19.03 -12.89 -2.02
C GLU A 169 17.95 -11.82 -2.12
N TYR A 170 16.95 -11.89 -1.24
CA TYR A 170 15.92 -10.86 -1.13
C TYR A 170 16.53 -9.49 -0.77
N LYS A 171 17.38 -9.41 0.26
CA LYS A 171 18.07 -8.16 0.64
C LYS A 171 18.99 -7.62 -0.45
N ASP A 172 19.74 -8.50 -1.12
CA ASP A 172 20.65 -8.15 -2.21
C ASP A 172 19.87 -7.60 -3.41
N MET A 173 18.77 -8.26 -3.82
CA MET A 173 17.86 -7.77 -4.86
C MET A 173 17.30 -6.38 -4.52
N LEU A 174 16.81 -6.19 -3.30
CA LEU A 174 16.28 -4.91 -2.82
C LEU A 174 17.33 -3.80 -2.83
N PHE A 175 18.58 -4.14 -2.49
CA PHE A 175 19.72 -3.23 -2.57
C PHE A 175 20.07 -2.87 -4.02
N GLN A 176 20.03 -3.81 -4.96
CA GLN A 176 20.23 -3.50 -6.39
C GLN A 176 19.11 -2.61 -6.93
N ILE A 177 17.84 -2.85 -6.58
CA ILE A 177 16.71 -1.99 -6.96
C ILE A 177 16.92 -0.56 -6.43
N TRP A 178 17.32 -0.40 -5.16
CA TRP A 178 17.63 0.90 -4.58
C TRP A 178 18.82 1.59 -5.27
N LYS A 179 19.89 0.85 -5.57
CA LYS A 179 21.10 1.37 -6.23
C LYS A 179 20.83 1.79 -7.68
N ALA A 180 20.04 1.02 -8.42
CA ALA A 180 19.61 1.36 -9.78
C ALA A 180 18.84 2.69 -9.79
N ARG A 181 17.95 2.91 -8.82
CA ARG A 181 17.21 4.19 -8.67
C ARG A 181 18.12 5.38 -8.39
N GLN A 182 19.17 5.21 -7.57
CA GLN A 182 20.15 6.28 -7.34
C GLN A 182 21.01 6.58 -8.56
N SER A 183 21.10 5.66 -9.53
CA SER A 183 21.89 5.83 -10.76
C SER A 183 21.08 6.41 -11.93
N ALA A 184 19.78 6.67 -11.72
CA ALA A 184 18.85 7.24 -12.69
C ALA A 184 18.57 8.74 -12.47
N TYR A 185 19.31 9.37 -11.55
CA TYR A 185 19.30 10.79 -11.19
C TYR A 185 20.72 11.35 -11.20
#